data_AF-A0A2G9SNL3-F1
#
_entry.id   AF-A0A2G9SNL3-F1
#
_cell.length_a   1.000
_cell.length_b   1.000
_cell.length_c   1.000
_cell.angle_alpha   90.00
_cell.angle_beta   90.00
_cell.angle_gamma   90.00
#
_symmetry.space_group_name_H-M   'P 1'
#
loop_
_entity.id
_entity.type
_entity.pdbx_description
1 polymer ?
#
loop_
_entity_poly.entity_id
_entity_poly.type
_entity_poly.pdbx_seq_one_letter_code
_entity_poly.pdbx_strand_id
1 'polypeptide(L)'
;MLAKKSLKFSDIKHFITHPGGKKVLDAYEKIGILPAQLEHARAVLRECGNMSAVTILFILKRFLETYPDECNAFGLMTALGPGFSAELVLLHWH
;
A
#
# COMPACT_ATOMS: atom_id res chain seq x y z
N MET A 1 15.70 -1.22 3.56
CA MET A 1 15.30 -0.26 2.51
C MET A 1 15.24 1.17 3.06
N LEU A 2 14.30 1.51 3.95
CA LEU A 2 14.12 2.88 4.47
C LEU A 2 15.38 3.48 5.13
N ALA A 3 16.06 2.71 5.99
CA ALA A 3 17.30 3.15 6.63
C ALA A 3 18.42 3.52 5.62
N LYS A 4 18.47 2.89 4.44
CA LYS A 4 19.42 3.25 3.37
C LYS A 4 19.12 4.63 2.74
N LYS A 5 17.93 5.17 3.00
CA LYS A 5 17.47 6.51 2.61
C LYS A 5 17.33 7.43 3.82
N SER A 6 17.81 7.02 5.00
CA SER A 6 17.65 7.74 6.27
C SER A 6 16.19 8.01 6.67
N LEU A 7 15.26 7.16 6.21
CA LEU A 7 13.83 7.24 6.53
C LEU A 7 13.46 6.23 7.64
N LYS A 8 12.47 6.61 8.44
CA LYS A 8 11.78 5.80 9.44
C LYS A 8 10.41 5.37 8.91
N PHE A 9 9.81 4.36 9.55
CA PHE A 9 8.45 3.94 9.23
C PHE A 9 7.43 5.07 9.41
N SER A 10 7.64 5.94 10.41
CA SER A 10 6.81 7.13 10.66
C SER A 10 6.84 8.17 9.55
N ASP A 11 7.86 8.13 8.68
CA ASP A 11 7.99 9.08 7.57
C ASP A 11 7.15 8.65 6.36
N ILE A 12 6.58 7.43 6.40
CA ILE A 12 5.73 6.90 5.35
C ILE A 12 4.28 7.31 5.60
N LYS A 13 3.80 8.25 4.78
CA LYS A 13 2.43 8.79 4.87
C LYS A 13 1.42 7.84 4.26
N HIS A 14 1.78 7.21 3.14
CA HIS A 14 0.84 6.45 2.30
C HIS A 14 1.23 4.99 2.16
N PHE A 15 0.23 4.10 2.25
CA PHE A 15 0.43 2.66 2.08
C PHE A 15 -0.44 2.15 0.94
N ILE A 16 0.21 1.71 -0.15
CA ILE A 16 -0.44 1.13 -1.33
C ILE A 16 -0.19 -0.38 -1.28
N THR A 17 -1.00 -1.09 -0.49
CA THR A 17 -0.73 -2.51 -0.20
C THR A 17 -1.60 -3.42 -1.05
N HIS A 18 -1.03 -4.42 -1.71
CA HIS A 18 -1.78 -5.50 -2.35
C HIS A 18 -2.46 -6.39 -1.29
N PRO A 19 -3.79 -6.52 -1.29
CA PRO A 19 -4.49 -7.40 -0.38
C PRO A 19 -4.69 -8.76 -1.03
N GLY A 20 -3.94 -9.78 -0.59
CA GLY A 20 -4.24 -11.17 -0.96
C GLY A 20 -5.64 -11.62 -0.51
N GLY A 21 -6.18 -10.96 0.51
CA GLY A 21 -7.53 -11.09 1.06
C GLY A 21 -7.66 -10.33 2.38
N LYS A 22 -8.83 -10.41 3.04
CA LYS A 22 -9.11 -9.67 4.29
C LYS A 22 -8.06 -9.90 5.39
N LYS A 23 -7.60 -11.14 5.57
CA LYS A 23 -6.59 -11.49 6.59
C LYS A 23 -5.26 -10.76 6.40
N VAL A 24 -4.90 -10.40 5.16
CA VAL A 24 -3.68 -9.65 4.87
C VAL A 24 -3.83 -8.20 5.32
N LEU A 25 -4.99 -7.59 5.09
CA LEU A 25 -5.30 -6.24 5.58
C LEU A 25 -5.29 -6.20 7.11
N ASP A 26 -5.90 -7.19 7.76
CA ASP A 26 -5.89 -7.30 9.23
C ASP A 26 -4.45 -7.47 9.77
N ALA A 27 -3.56 -8.12 9.02
CA ALA A 27 -2.16 -8.27 9.40
C ALA A 27 -1.38 -6.94 9.28
N TYR A 28 -1.66 -6.13 8.26
CA TYR A 28 -1.07 -4.80 8.13
C TYR A 28 -1.47 -3.86 9.28
N GLU A 29 -2.71 -3.95 9.75
CA GLU A 29 -3.17 -3.15 10.90
C GLU A 29 -2.44 -3.53 12.20
N LYS A 30 -2.18 -4.82 12.41
CA LYS A 30 -1.44 -5.32 13.59
C LYS A 30 0.00 -4.82 13.65
N ILE A 31 0.60 -4.45 12.52
CA ILE A 31 1.96 -3.90 12.48
C ILE A 31 1.99 -2.36 12.46
N GLY A 32 0.85 -1.72 12.71
CA GLY A 32 0.76 -0.27 12.92
C GLY A 32 0.38 0.55 11.69
N ILE A 33 -0.10 -0.06 10.61
CA ILE A 33 -0.74 0.68 9.51
C ILE A 33 -2.17 1.02 9.91
N LEU A 34 -2.56 2.29 9.82
CA LEU A 34 -3.89 2.70 10.26
C LEU A 34 -4.97 2.17 9.30
N PRO A 35 -6.17 1.78 9.80
CA PRO A 35 -7.26 1.31 8.95
C PRO A 35 -7.62 2.28 7.81
N ALA A 36 -7.56 3.59 8.08
CA ALA A 36 -7.80 4.63 7.09
C ALA A 36 -6.78 4.63 5.92
N GLN A 37 -5.53 4.23 6.19
CA GLN A 37 -4.48 4.13 5.17
C GLN A 37 -4.68 2.89 4.26
N LEU A 38 -5.53 1.95 4.67
CA LEU A 38 -5.86 0.75 3.90
C LEU A 38 -7.20 0.86 3.17
N GLU A 39 -7.88 2.01 3.21
CA GLU A 39 -9.24 2.12 2.68
C GLU A 39 -9.30 1.90 1.16
N HIS A 40 -8.32 2.37 0.39
CA HIS A 40 -8.26 2.08 -1.04
C HIS A 40 -8.08 0.59 -1.33
N ALA A 41 -7.25 -0.11 -0.55
CA ALA A 41 -7.06 -1.55 -0.69
C ALA A 41 -8.32 -2.33 -0.30
N ARG A 42 -8.99 -1.92 0.78
CA ARG A 42 -10.29 -2.47 1.19
C ARG A 42 -11.35 -2.25 0.12
N ALA A 43 -11.45 -1.04 -0.43
CA ALA A 43 -12.42 -0.70 -1.47
C ALA A 43 -12.22 -1.54 -2.74
N VAL A 44 -11.00 -1.60 -3.26
CA VAL A 44 -10.70 -2.41 -4.46
C VAL A 44 -10.97 -3.89 -4.20
N LEU A 45 -10.60 -4.42 -3.02
CA LEU A 45 -10.90 -5.81 -2.68
C LEU A 45 -12.41 -6.08 -2.60
N ARG A 46 -13.21 -5.14 -2.07
CA ARG A 46 -14.68 -5.26 -2.02
C ARG A 46 -15.32 -5.18 -3.41
N GLU A 47 -14.85 -4.26 -4.25
CA GLU A 47 -15.46 -3.95 -5.55
C GLU A 47 -15.02 -4.94 -6.65
N CYS A 48 -13.78 -5.41 -6.60
CA CYS A 48 -13.17 -6.20 -7.67
C CYS A 48 -12.63 -7.56 -7.22
N GLY A 49 -12.57 -7.83 -5.91
CA GLY A 49 -11.89 -9.01 -5.38
C GLY A 49 -10.37 -8.93 -5.54
N ASN A 50 -9.70 -10.08 -5.31
CA ASN A 50 -8.29 -10.21 -5.60
C ASN A 50 -8.10 -10.63 -7.07
N MET A 51 -7.68 -9.69 -7.91
CA MET A 51 -7.41 -9.87 -9.34
C MET A 51 -5.97 -10.31 -9.62
N SER A 52 -5.27 -10.90 -8.63
CA SER A 52 -3.83 -11.16 -8.67
C SER A 52 -3.02 -9.86 -8.75
N ALA A 53 -1.85 -9.88 -9.38
CA ALA A 53 -0.86 -8.79 -9.41
C ALA A 53 -1.45 -7.43 -9.83
N VAL A 54 -2.43 -7.39 -10.74
CA VAL A 54 -3.01 -6.13 -11.23
C VAL A 54 -3.78 -5.37 -10.14
N THR A 55 -4.21 -6.04 -9.06
CA THR A 55 -4.98 -5.42 -7.96
C THR A 55 -4.26 -4.21 -7.37
N ILE A 56 -2.93 -4.27 -7.24
CA ILE A 56 -2.17 -3.15 -6.67
C ILE A 56 -2.19 -1.90 -7.55
N LEU A 57 -2.28 -2.08 -8.87
CA LEU A 57 -2.37 -0.97 -9.82
C LEU A 57 -3.74 -0.27 -9.76
N PHE A 58 -4.81 -1.02 -9.48
CA PHE A 58 -6.13 -0.44 -9.24
C PHE A 58 -6.16 0.38 -7.96
N ILE A 59 -5.48 -0.10 -6.91
CA ILE A 59 -5.33 0.63 -5.64
C ILE A 59 -4.51 1.91 -5.87
N LEU A 60 -3.39 1.82 -6.60
CA LEU A 60 -2.57 2.97 -6.95
C LEU A 60 -3.36 4.00 -7.78
N LYS A 61 -4.12 3.56 -8.80
CA LYS A 61 -4.98 4.44 -9.60
C LYS A 61 -5.95 5.20 -8.71
N ARG A 62 -6.66 4.49 -7.84
CA ARG A 62 -7.65 5.10 -6.93
C ARG A 62 -6.99 6.07 -5.94
N PHE A 63 -5.80 5.74 -5.46
CA PHE A 63 -5.00 6.63 -4.61
C PHE A 63 -4.66 7.94 -5.36
N LEU A 64 -4.12 7.84 -6.57
CA LEU A 64 -3.73 9.00 -7.39
C LEU A 64 -4.95 9.88 -7.74
N GLU A 65 -6.11 9.28 -7.97
CA GLU A 65 -7.38 10.01 -8.19
C GLU A 65 -7.90 10.71 -6.92
N THR A 66 -7.61 10.16 -5.74
CA THR A 66 -8.05 10.73 -4.45
C THR A 66 -7.13 11.85 -3.98
N TYR A 67 -5.84 11.75 -4.25
CA TYR A 67 -4.83 12.71 -3.82
C TYR A 67 -4.04 13.28 -5.00
N PRO A 68 -4.69 14.02 -5.93
CA PRO A 68 -4.03 14.55 -7.12
C PRO A 68 -2.96 15.60 -6.80
N ASP A 69 -3.09 16.31 -5.68
CA ASP A 69 -2.21 17.39 -5.26
C ASP A 69 -1.21 16.97 -4.16
N GLU A 70 -1.02 15.66 -3.94
CA GLU A 70 -0.05 15.18 -2.95
C GLU A 70 1.38 15.52 -3.38
N CYS A 71 2.13 16.16 -2.47
CA CYS A 71 3.45 16.71 -2.76
C CYS A 71 4.35 16.52 -1.53
N ASN A 72 5.64 16.28 -1.76
CA ASN A 72 6.67 16.06 -0.73
C ASN A 72 6.29 14.97 0.30
N ALA A 73 5.63 13.91 -0.16
CA ALA A 73 5.22 12.79 0.67
C ALA A 73 5.90 11.50 0.25
N PHE A 74 6.22 10.64 1.22
CA PHE A 74 6.65 9.27 0.96
C PHE A 74 5.49 8.30 1.09
N GLY A 75 5.50 7.28 0.23
CA GLY A 75 4.60 6.15 0.33
C GLY A 75 5.32 4.84 0.12
N LEU A 76 4.70 3.77 0.60
CA LEU A 76 5.21 2.42 0.45
C LEU A 76 4.17 1.58 -0.29
N MET A 77 4.57 1.06 -1.44
CA MET A 77 3.79 0.10 -2.20
C MET A 77 4.29 -1.31 -1.91
N THR A 78 3.39 -2.21 -1.52
CA THR A 78 3.77 -3.56 -1.04
C THR A 78 2.96 -4.65 -1.71
N ALA A 79 3.62 -5.76 -2.05
CA ALA A 79 2.95 -6.95 -2.52
C ALA A 79 3.54 -8.22 -1.87
N LEU A 80 2.66 -9.19 -1.60
CA LEU A 80 3.02 -10.49 -1.06
C LEU A 80 2.63 -11.56 -2.09
N GLY A 81 3.56 -12.47 -2.40
CA GLY A 81 3.36 -13.54 -3.37
C GLY A 81 3.61 -14.94 -2.79
N PRO A 82 3.28 -16.00 -3.55
CA PRO A 82 3.60 -17.38 -3.19
C PRO A 82 5.10 -17.57 -2.90
N GLY A 83 5.42 -18.50 -2.00
CA GLY A 83 6.80 -18.71 -1.54
C GLY A 83 7.28 -17.72 -0.48
N PHE A 84 6.36 -16.94 0.12
CA PHE A 84 6.64 -15.89 1.10
C PHE A 84 7.58 -14.79 0.58
N SER A 85 7.44 -14.46 -0.70
CA SER A 85 8.13 -13.31 -1.29
C SER A 85 7.39 -12.01 -0.94
N ALA A 86 8.16 -10.98 -0.59
CA ALA A 86 7.65 -9.64 -0.35
C ALA A 86 8.34 -8.66 -1.31
N GLU A 87 7.53 -7.96 -2.09
CA GLU A 87 7.98 -6.89 -2.98
C GLU A 87 7.63 -5.55 -2.35
N LEU A 88 8.61 -4.65 -2.34
CA LEU A 88 8.55 -3.36 -1.64
C LEU A 88 9.07 -2.27 -2.56
N VAL A 89 8.23 -1.27 -2.83
CA VAL A 89 8.59 -0.10 -3.64
C VAL A 89 8.38 1.16 -2.81
N LEU A 90 9.46 1.91 -2.57
CA LEU A 90 9.39 3.24 -1.97
C LEU A 90 8.99 4.26 -3.06
N LEU A 91 7.90 4.97 -2.82
CA LEU A 91 7.38 6.04 -3.67
C LEU A 91 7.66 7.40 -3.02
N HIS A 92 7.87 8.42 -3.86
CA HIS A 92 8.01 9.80 -3.45
C HIS A 92 7.28 10.69 -4.44
N TRP A 93 6.37 11.53 -3.94
CA TRP A 93 5.65 12.53 -4.74
C TRP A 93 6.37 13.87 -4.66
N HIS A 94 6.52 14.52 -5.81
CA HIS A 94 7.23 15.79 -5.99
C HIS A 94 6.26 16.92 -6.30
#